data_AF-A0AAV5YQH1-F1
#
_entry.id   AF-A0AAV5YQH1-F1
#
_cell.length_a   1.000
_cell.length_b   1.000
_cell.length_c   1.000
_cell.angle_alpha   90.00
_cell.angle_beta   90.00
_cell.angle_gamma   90.00
#
_symmetry.space_group_name_H-M   'P 1'
#
loop_
_entity.id
_entity.type
_entity.pdbx_description
1 polymer ?
#
loop_
_entity_poly.entity_id
_entity_poly.type
_entity_poly.pdbx_seq_one_letter_code
_entity_poly.pdbx_strand_id
1 'polypeptide(L)'
;MTAVETFTAEERAALGPYFTNLDGPVFALINLPEVVKGALFARYSRSPKSLRRLFLDEFVEPGRGPVTAETIGTSRADRLYERVLSDYGDDSVAQLGGVHLAVEGASNLLTKVLEWGRLMAYLEQSTRYVPYT
;
A
#
# COMPACT_ATOMS: atom_id res chain seq x y z
N MET A 1 -7.69 19.56 -5.27
CA MET A 1 -6.95 18.46 -5.93
C MET A 1 -5.51 18.89 -6.05
N THR A 2 -4.61 18.20 -5.36
CA THR A 2 -3.16 18.31 -5.56
C THR A 2 -2.86 18.06 -7.04
N ALA A 3 -1.93 18.82 -7.63
CA ALA A 3 -1.50 18.62 -9.01
C ALA A 3 -1.11 17.16 -9.23
N VAL A 4 -1.50 16.58 -10.38
CA VAL A 4 -1.06 15.24 -10.77
C VAL A 4 0.45 15.28 -10.86
N GLU A 5 1.09 14.61 -9.91
CA GLU A 5 2.53 14.62 -9.81
C GLU A 5 3.11 13.85 -10.99
N THR A 6 3.92 14.53 -11.80
CA THR A 6 4.59 13.92 -12.93
C THR A 6 5.86 13.26 -12.46
N PHE A 7 5.94 11.97 -12.67
CA PHE A 7 7.14 11.17 -12.41
C PHE A 7 7.92 11.00 -13.72
N THR A 8 9.25 11.12 -13.65
CA THR A 8 10.10 10.78 -14.79
C THR A 8 10.00 9.28 -15.13
N ALA A 9 10.52 8.86 -16.27
CA ALA A 9 10.51 7.44 -16.65
C ALA A 9 11.20 6.56 -15.58
N GLU A 10 12.29 7.07 -15.00
CA GLU A 10 13.06 6.42 -13.94
C GLU A 10 12.27 6.35 -12.63
N GLU A 11 11.61 7.44 -12.25
CA GLU A 11 10.75 7.47 -11.05
C GLU A 11 9.56 6.52 -11.19
N ARG A 12 8.96 6.46 -12.38
CA ARG A 12 7.87 5.50 -12.67
C ARG A 12 8.36 4.07 -12.61
N ALA A 13 9.57 3.78 -13.10
CA ALA A 13 10.18 2.46 -12.99
C ALA A 13 10.46 2.07 -11.53
N ALA A 14 10.83 3.02 -10.68
CA ALA A 14 11.04 2.79 -9.25
C ALA A 14 9.72 2.60 -8.48
N LEU A 15 8.64 3.25 -8.91
CA LEU A 15 7.33 3.17 -8.27
C LEU A 15 6.49 1.97 -8.74
N GLY A 16 6.54 1.64 -10.03
CA GLY A 16 5.71 0.60 -10.68
C GLY A 16 5.63 -0.72 -9.93
N PRO A 17 6.73 -1.21 -9.36
CA PRO A 17 6.69 -2.46 -8.61
C PRO A 17 5.86 -2.38 -7.32
N TYR A 18 5.60 -1.21 -6.76
CA TYR A 18 5.08 -1.07 -5.38
C TYR A 18 3.68 -0.47 -5.25
N PHE A 19 3.12 -0.06 -6.38
CA PHE A 19 1.85 0.63 -6.43
C PHE A 19 1.06 0.03 -7.59
N THR A 20 -0.14 -0.51 -7.32
CA THR A 20 -0.98 -1.11 -8.39
C THR A 20 -1.36 -0.12 -9.48
N ASN A 21 -1.20 1.18 -9.20
CA ASN A 21 -1.41 2.26 -10.14
C ASN A 21 -0.43 3.39 -9.78
N LEU A 22 0.19 4.02 -10.78
CA LEU A 22 1.13 5.14 -10.58
C LEU A 22 0.50 6.49 -10.86
N ASP A 23 -0.38 6.47 -11.85
CA ASP A 23 -1.06 7.65 -12.37
C ASP A 23 -2.31 7.95 -11.53
N GLY A 24 -2.94 6.88 -11.04
CA GLY A 24 -4.20 6.91 -10.33
C GLY A 24 -4.05 7.12 -8.82
N PRO A 25 -5.03 7.72 -8.16
CA PRO A 25 -4.99 8.00 -6.73
C PRO A 25 -5.43 6.82 -5.85
N VAL A 26 -6.13 5.80 -6.40
CA VAL A 26 -6.47 4.56 -5.71
C VAL A 26 -5.56 3.46 -6.19
N PHE A 27 -4.91 2.85 -5.22
CA PHE A 27 -3.94 1.82 -5.46
C PHE A 27 -3.78 1.08 -4.15
N ALA A 28 -3.46 -0.19 -4.28
CA ALA A 28 -2.88 -0.88 -3.15
C ALA A 28 -1.38 -0.57 -3.19
N LEU A 29 -0.84 -0.25 -2.01
CA LEU A 29 0.56 -0.54 -1.80
C LEU A 29 0.71 -2.05 -1.97
N ILE A 30 1.44 -2.43 -3.00
CA ILE A 30 1.79 -3.81 -3.30
C ILE A 30 3.29 -3.95 -3.11
N ASN A 31 3.75 -5.17 -2.84
CA ASN A 31 5.17 -5.51 -2.86
C ASN A 31 6.08 -4.69 -1.91
N LEU A 32 5.53 -3.96 -0.94
CA LEU A 32 6.29 -3.26 0.11
C LEU A 32 6.29 -4.04 1.42
N PRO A 33 7.40 -4.06 2.19
CA PRO A 33 7.39 -4.64 3.53
C PRO A 33 6.33 -3.93 4.41
N GLU A 34 5.56 -4.65 5.23
CA GLU A 34 4.53 -4.04 6.09
C GLU A 34 5.11 -3.02 7.07
N VAL A 35 6.30 -3.26 7.63
CA VAL A 35 7.01 -2.27 8.44
C VAL A 35 7.33 -1.03 7.61
N VAL A 36 7.67 -1.21 6.33
CA VAL A 36 7.86 -0.09 5.40
C VAL A 36 6.52 0.57 5.06
N LYS A 37 5.41 -0.15 4.90
CA LYS A 37 4.08 0.43 4.69
C LYS A 37 3.64 1.21 5.92
N GLY A 38 3.77 0.64 7.11
CA GLY A 38 3.47 1.26 8.39
C GLY A 38 4.35 2.47 8.64
N ALA A 39 5.66 2.36 8.41
CA ALA A 39 6.60 3.48 8.44
C ALA A 39 6.23 4.57 7.44
N LEU A 40 5.93 4.18 6.20
CA LEU A 40 5.57 5.06 5.12
C LEU A 40 4.26 5.77 5.45
N PHE A 41 3.24 5.07 5.94
CA PHE A 41 1.97 5.64 6.39
C PHE A 41 2.13 6.51 7.64
N ALA A 42 2.99 6.10 8.58
CA ALA A 42 3.32 6.87 9.78
C ALA A 42 4.03 8.19 9.42
N ARG A 43 5.02 8.15 8.51
CA ARG A 43 5.70 9.33 7.98
C ARG A 43 4.75 10.18 7.13
N TYR A 44 3.95 9.54 6.29
CA TYR A 44 2.95 10.18 5.45
C TYR A 44 1.93 10.95 6.29
N SER A 45 1.56 10.44 7.47
CA SER A 45 0.66 11.14 8.40
C SER A 45 1.17 12.52 8.86
N ARG A 46 2.46 12.85 8.65
CA ARG A 46 3.10 14.11 9.09
C ARG A 46 3.92 14.83 8.00
N SER A 47 3.74 14.51 6.71
CA SER A 47 4.56 15.05 5.60
C SER A 47 3.74 15.87 4.59
N PRO A 48 4.31 16.93 3.96
CA PRO A 48 3.63 17.67 2.89
C PRO A 48 3.67 16.98 1.51
N LYS A 49 4.28 15.80 1.39
CA LYS A 49 4.52 15.09 0.11
C LYS A 49 3.48 14.00 -0.17
N SER A 50 3.33 13.61 -1.44
CA SER A 50 2.52 12.43 -1.81
C SER A 50 3.15 11.13 -1.27
N LEU A 51 2.36 10.07 -1.09
CA LEU A 51 2.87 8.77 -0.62
C LEU A 51 3.97 8.21 -1.54
N ARG A 52 3.83 8.43 -2.86
CA ARG A 52 4.81 8.03 -3.88
C ARG A 52 6.07 8.89 -3.87
N ARG A 53 5.94 10.22 -3.78
CA ARG A 53 7.09 11.12 -3.69
C ARG A 53 7.83 10.96 -2.37
N LEU A 54 7.10 10.78 -1.27
CA LEU A 54 7.66 10.45 0.03
C LEU A 54 8.43 9.13 -0.05
N PHE A 55 7.84 8.12 -0.69
CA PHE A 55 8.51 6.85 -0.94
C PHE A 55 9.79 7.01 -1.77
N LEU A 56 9.74 7.77 -2.87
CA LEU A 56 10.93 8.05 -3.69
C LEU A 56 12.02 8.81 -2.93
N ASP A 57 11.64 9.87 -2.23
CA ASP A 57 12.58 10.79 -1.59
C ASP A 57 13.22 10.17 -0.34
N GLU A 58 12.46 9.39 0.43
CA GLU A 58 12.84 8.92 1.77
C GLU A 58 13.03 7.40 1.88
N PHE A 59 12.42 6.60 0.99
CA PHE A 59 12.38 5.14 1.09
C PHE A 59 13.01 4.42 -0.11
N VAL A 60 13.39 5.14 -1.17
CA VAL A 60 14.15 4.61 -2.32
C VAL A 60 15.60 5.08 -2.25
N GLU A 61 16.53 4.13 -2.38
CA GLU A 61 17.95 4.44 -2.47
C GLU A 61 18.34 4.66 -3.95
N PRO A 62 19.06 5.75 -4.29
CA PRO A 62 19.53 5.97 -5.65
C PRO A 62 20.35 4.78 -6.18
N GLY A 63 19.85 4.13 -7.24
CA GLY A 63 20.50 2.96 -7.85
C GLY A 63 20.28 1.63 -7.14
N ARG A 64 19.50 1.57 -6.04
CA ARG A 64 19.23 0.34 -5.27
C ARG A 64 17.78 0.23 -4.81
N GLY A 65 16.80 0.33 -5.71
CA GLY A 65 15.38 0.01 -5.40
C GLY A 65 14.84 0.68 -4.12
N PRO A 66 13.69 0.24 -3.57
CA PRO A 66 13.32 0.64 -2.22
C PRO A 66 14.12 -0.11 -1.16
N VAL A 67 14.19 0.52 0.01
CA VAL A 67 14.67 -0.10 1.23
C VAL A 67 13.79 -1.31 1.53
N THR A 68 14.34 -2.49 1.30
CA THR A 68 13.79 -3.78 1.71
C THR A 68 14.37 -4.17 3.06
N ALA A 69 13.75 -5.16 3.70
CA ALA A 69 14.28 -5.77 4.92
C ALA A 69 15.72 -6.31 4.77
N GLU A 70 16.14 -6.68 3.55
CA GLU A 70 17.47 -7.23 3.23
C GLU A 70 18.52 -6.15 2.97
N THR A 71 18.09 -4.94 2.61
CA THR A 71 18.95 -3.75 2.50
C THR A 71 19.08 -2.99 3.82
N ILE A 72 18.39 -3.44 4.88
CA ILE A 72 18.61 -2.98 6.26
C ILE A 72 20.03 -3.40 6.66
N GLY A 73 20.88 -2.43 6.96
CA GLY A 73 22.34 -2.57 7.04
C GLY A 73 23.10 -1.50 6.23
N THR A 74 22.40 -0.74 5.37
CA THR A 74 22.90 0.56 4.91
C THR A 74 22.55 1.62 5.96
N SER A 75 23.46 2.57 6.20
CA SER A 75 23.33 3.59 7.26
C SER A 75 22.08 4.48 7.18
N ARG A 76 21.36 4.45 6.05
CA ARG A 76 20.10 5.16 5.82
C ARG A 76 18.87 4.30 6.16
N ALA A 77 18.89 3.01 5.82
CA ALA A 77 17.84 2.06 6.16
C ALA A 77 17.76 1.81 7.68
N ASP A 78 18.91 1.74 8.35
CA ASP A 78 18.97 1.54 9.81
C ASP A 78 18.36 2.72 10.56
N ARG A 79 18.64 3.95 10.12
CA ARG A 79 18.04 5.17 10.70
C ARG A 79 16.55 5.28 10.44
N LEU A 80 16.07 4.82 9.29
CA LEU A 80 14.65 4.77 8.97
C LEU A 80 13.94 3.77 9.90
N TYR A 81 14.55 2.61 10.11
CA TYR A 81 14.05 1.56 10.99
C TYR A 81 14.05 1.98 12.46
N GLU A 82 15.17 2.52 12.98
CA GLU A 82 15.28 3.04 14.35
C GLU A 82 14.25 4.14 14.62
N ARG A 83 14.04 5.05 13.67
CA ARG A 83 13.03 6.10 13.79
C ARG A 83 11.62 5.53 13.83
N VAL A 84 11.32 4.54 13.01
CA VAL A 84 9.99 3.91 12.94
C VAL A 84 9.67 3.14 14.22
N LEU A 85 10.64 2.38 14.74
CA LEU A 85 10.49 1.65 16.00
C LEU A 85 10.40 2.60 17.21
N SER A 86 11.20 3.67 17.24
CA SER A 86 11.22 4.62 18.34
C SER A 86 9.98 5.51 18.42
N ASP A 87 9.44 5.95 17.27
CA ASP A 87 8.40 6.97 17.25
C ASP A 87 6.97 6.40 17.35
N TYR A 88 6.75 5.12 17.03
CA TYR A 88 5.40 4.63 16.73
C TYR A 88 4.95 3.38 17.51
N GLY A 89 5.87 2.63 18.13
CA GLY A 89 5.52 1.40 18.87
C GLY A 89 4.93 0.30 17.98
N ASP A 90 5.06 -0.95 18.41
CA ASP A 90 4.74 -2.13 17.59
C ASP A 90 3.24 -2.21 17.19
N ASP A 91 2.34 -1.82 18.10
CA ASP A 91 0.90 -2.10 17.97
C ASP A 91 0.14 -1.24 16.93
N SER A 92 0.58 0.00 16.66
CA SER A 92 -0.11 0.89 15.70
C SER A 92 0.27 0.60 14.24
N VAL A 93 1.49 0.10 14.02
CA VAL A 93 1.95 -0.37 12.70
C VAL A 93 1.23 -1.65 12.31
N ALA A 94 0.97 -2.53 13.27
CA ALA A 94 0.26 -3.79 13.06
C ALA A 94 -1.20 -3.63 12.56
N GLN A 95 -1.87 -2.51 12.86
CA GLN A 95 -3.26 -2.23 12.43
C GLN A 95 -3.40 -1.62 11.03
N LEU A 96 -2.29 -1.16 10.43
CA LEU A 96 -2.29 -0.50 9.13
C LEU A 96 -2.32 -1.47 7.94
N GLY A 97 -2.38 -2.78 8.20
CA GLY A 97 -2.63 -3.79 7.19
C GLY A 97 -4.12 -3.96 6.90
N GLY A 98 -4.61 -3.41 5.78
CA GLY A 98 -5.93 -3.69 5.22
C GLY A 98 -6.05 -3.27 3.75
N VAL A 99 -6.82 -4.02 2.95
CA VAL A 99 -6.91 -3.86 1.48
C VAL A 99 -8.34 -3.98 0.99
N HIS A 100 -8.66 -3.27 -0.09
CA HIS A 100 -9.97 -3.32 -0.75
C HIS A 100 -9.88 -4.06 -2.07
N LEU A 101 -10.87 -4.92 -2.32
CA LEU A 101 -10.80 -5.98 -3.32
C LEU A 101 -12.11 -6.06 -4.10
N ALA A 102 -12.00 -5.97 -5.43
CA ALA A 102 -13.09 -6.26 -6.34
C ALA A 102 -12.98 -7.72 -6.81
N VAL A 103 -14.10 -8.45 -6.76
CA VAL A 103 -14.17 -9.88 -7.10
C VAL A 103 -15.25 -10.07 -8.15
N GLU A 104 -14.87 -9.87 -9.40
CA GLU A 104 -15.73 -10.13 -10.56
C GLU A 104 -15.68 -11.62 -10.93
N GLY A 105 -16.79 -12.18 -11.40
CA GLY A 105 -16.93 -13.63 -11.63
C GLY A 105 -17.12 -14.45 -10.34
N ALA A 106 -17.52 -13.80 -9.25
CA ALA A 106 -17.75 -14.47 -7.98
C ALA A 106 -19.02 -15.34 -7.98
N SER A 107 -18.95 -16.56 -7.43
CA SER A 107 -20.12 -17.43 -7.22
C SER A 107 -20.91 -17.04 -5.97
N ASN A 108 -22.19 -17.43 -5.88
CA ASN A 108 -23.04 -17.10 -4.72
C ASN A 108 -22.60 -17.75 -3.40
N LEU A 109 -21.81 -18.82 -3.47
CA LEU A 109 -21.16 -19.34 -2.28
C LEU A 109 -19.97 -18.42 -1.87
N LEU A 110 -19.20 -17.85 -2.82
CA LEU A 110 -17.98 -17.02 -2.57
C LEU A 110 -18.29 -15.65 -1.95
N THR A 111 -19.34 -15.04 -2.42
CA THR A 111 -19.89 -13.83 -1.87
C THR A 111 -20.27 -13.99 -0.40
N LYS A 112 -21.10 -14.98 0.00
CA LYS A 112 -21.43 -15.23 1.43
C LYS A 112 -20.21 -15.40 2.30
N VAL A 113 -19.21 -16.08 1.75
CA VAL A 113 -17.92 -16.25 2.37
C VAL A 113 -17.20 -14.92 2.57
N LEU A 114 -17.14 -14.03 1.56
CA LEU A 114 -16.69 -12.65 1.77
C LEU A 114 -17.54 -12.05 2.89
N GLU A 115 -18.87 -12.10 2.81
CA GLU A 115 -19.73 -11.26 3.66
C GLU A 115 -19.87 -11.62 5.15
N TRP A 116 -19.72 -12.88 5.53
CA TRP A 116 -20.04 -13.32 6.89
C TRP A 116 -19.08 -12.85 7.97
N GLY A 117 -17.82 -12.58 7.61
CA GLY A 117 -16.76 -12.26 8.57
C GLY A 117 -16.85 -10.88 9.19
N ARG A 118 -17.56 -9.93 8.57
CA ARG A 118 -17.76 -8.54 9.04
C ARG A 118 -16.46 -7.76 9.35
N LEU A 119 -15.33 -8.25 8.85
CA LEU A 119 -14.01 -7.60 8.97
C LEU A 119 -13.85 -6.46 7.97
N MET A 120 -14.61 -6.56 6.88
CA MET A 120 -14.78 -5.57 5.85
C MET A 120 -16.28 -5.37 5.68
N ALA A 121 -16.69 -4.44 4.83
CA ALA A 121 -18.07 -4.37 4.37
C ALA A 121 -18.18 -5.09 3.03
N TYR A 122 -19.36 -5.65 2.73
CA TYR A 122 -19.52 -6.55 1.60
C TYR A 122 -20.78 -6.26 0.77
N LEU A 123 -20.71 -6.61 -0.52
CA LEU A 123 -21.82 -6.48 -1.45
C LEU A 123 -21.71 -7.50 -2.60
N GLU A 124 -22.78 -8.25 -2.82
CA GLU A 124 -22.88 -9.36 -3.76
C GLU A 124 -23.90 -9.11 -4.89
N GLN A 125 -23.65 -9.69 -6.07
CA GLN A 125 -24.62 -9.73 -7.16
C GLN A 125 -25.87 -10.59 -6.81
N SER A 126 -27.07 -10.06 -7.06
CA SER A 126 -28.33 -10.69 -6.61
C SER A 126 -28.94 -11.68 -7.61
N THR A 127 -29.11 -12.92 -7.17
CA THR A 127 -29.77 -14.01 -7.92
C THR A 127 -31.28 -13.84 -8.12
N ARG A 128 -31.92 -12.95 -7.38
CA ARG A 128 -33.36 -12.69 -7.53
C ARG A 128 -33.72 -11.96 -8.82
N TYR A 129 -32.74 -11.30 -9.42
CA TYR A 129 -32.95 -10.40 -10.55
C TYR A 129 -32.01 -10.69 -11.72
N VAL A 130 -30.82 -11.25 -11.46
CA VAL A 130 -29.86 -11.64 -12.50
C VAL A 130 -29.94 -13.14 -12.73
N PRO A 131 -30.41 -13.60 -13.89
CA PRO A 131 -30.38 -15.02 -14.25
C PRO A 131 -28.95 -15.44 -14.58
N TYR A 132 -28.54 -16.58 -14.02
CA TYR A 132 -27.28 -17.23 -14.35
C TYR A 132 -27.57 -18.30 -15.40
N THR A 133 -27.29 -17.97 -16.65
CA THR A 133 -27.39 -18.88 -17.81
C THR A 133 -26.07 -19.60 -18.06
#